data_AF-A0A087UBA3-F1
#
_entry.id   AF-A0A087UBA3-F1
#
_cell.length_a   1.000
_cell.length_b   1.000
_cell.length_c   1.000
_cell.angle_alpha   90.00
_cell.angle_beta   90.00
_cell.angle_gamma   90.00
#
_symmetry.space_group_name_H-M   'P 1'
#
loop_
_entity.id
_entity.type
_entity.pdbx_description
1 polymer ?
#
loop_
_entity_poly.entity_id
_entity_poly.type
_entity_poly.pdbx_seq_one_letter_code
_entity_poly.pdbx_strand_id
1 'polypeptide(L)'
;MSDCRQPNEAPEEERAAIVAKYELGRNDNSHIYPWEDPGFEVYHVTDRYGFLHDHRLPEKLTAHETKVRELESERLNKWLKMLKNWDKYCGGEKLRRRIYKGIPNAIRGEVWCRVLEVTQIKQEQEGKYREMREKAKLFSPDIRQIDLDVNR
;
A
#
# COMPACT_ATOMS: atom_id res chain seq x y z
N MET A 1 4.75 -28.94 -42.53
CA MET A 1 4.74 -29.14 -41.06
C MET A 1 3.94 -27.99 -40.50
N SER A 2 2.63 -28.21 -40.34
CA SER A 2 1.70 -27.19 -39.88
C SER A 2 1.74 -27.15 -38.36
N ASP A 3 2.12 -26.00 -37.82
CA ASP A 3 2.24 -25.73 -36.40
C ASP A 3 0.83 -25.72 -35.78
N CYS A 4 0.44 -26.85 -35.18
CA CYS A 4 -0.83 -26.98 -34.47
C CYS A 4 -0.66 -26.36 -33.08
N ARG A 5 -0.77 -25.04 -32.99
CA ARG A 5 -0.89 -24.34 -31.70
C ARG A 5 -2.13 -24.89 -30.98
N GLN A 6 -1.94 -25.48 -29.81
CA GLN A 6 -3.02 -26.08 -29.03
C GLN A 6 -3.95 -24.95 -28.51
N PRO A 7 -5.28 -25.12 -28.53
CA PRO A 7 -6.23 -24.06 -28.18
C PRO A 7 -6.15 -23.56 -26.72
N ASN A 8 -5.35 -24.21 -25.86
CA ASN A 8 -5.12 -23.82 -24.47
C ASN A 8 -3.82 -23.03 -24.23
N GLU A 9 -2.99 -22.76 -25.25
CA GLU A 9 -1.68 -22.12 -25.06
C GLU A 9 -1.77 -20.59 -24.91
N ALA A 10 -2.71 -19.92 -25.59
CA ALA A 10 -2.82 -18.46 -25.58
C ALA A 10 -3.07 -17.83 -24.19
N PRO A 11 -3.93 -18.41 -23.31
CA PRO A 11 -4.13 -17.89 -21.96
C PRO A 11 -2.93 -18.11 -21.03
N GLU A 12 -2.14 -19.15 -21.27
CA GLU A 12 -0.94 -19.47 -20.47
C GLU A 12 0.24 -18.57 -20.86
N GLU A 13 0.41 -18.29 -22.16
CA GLU A 13 1.40 -17.34 -22.68
C GLU A 13 1.15 -15.90 -22.17
N GLU A 14 -0.11 -15.43 -22.20
CA GLU A 14 -0.48 -14.10 -21.69
C GLU A 14 -0.19 -13.97 -20.19
N ARG A 15 -0.56 -14.97 -19.40
CA ARG A 15 -0.23 -15.06 -17.98
C ARG A 15 1.28 -14.99 -17.75
N ALA A 16 2.05 -15.81 -18.46
CA ALA A 16 3.50 -15.86 -18.30
C ALA A 16 4.14 -14.50 -18.61
N ALA A 17 3.65 -13.80 -19.63
CA ALA A 17 4.09 -12.44 -19.96
C ALA A 17 3.77 -11.43 -18.83
N ILE A 18 2.55 -11.48 -18.28
CA ILE A 18 2.16 -10.62 -17.15
C ILE A 18 3.02 -10.91 -15.91
N VAL A 19 3.22 -12.19 -15.56
CA VAL A 19 4.07 -12.58 -14.42
C VAL A 19 5.50 -12.10 -14.62
N ALA A 20 6.09 -12.34 -15.80
CA ALA A 20 7.46 -11.92 -16.11
C ALA A 20 7.64 -10.39 -15.98
N LYS A 21 6.67 -9.60 -16.45
CA LYS A 21 6.63 -8.15 -16.27
C LYS A 21 6.71 -7.75 -14.78
N TYR A 22 5.91 -8.39 -13.91
CA TYR A 22 5.90 -8.07 -12.48
C TYR A 22 7.09 -8.67 -11.70
N GLU A 23 7.67 -9.79 -12.13
CA GLU A 23 8.87 -10.37 -11.52
C GLU A 23 10.14 -9.59 -11.82
N LEU A 24 10.25 -9.03 -13.03
CA LEU A 24 11.35 -8.14 -13.39
C LEU A 24 11.42 -6.94 -12.46
N GLY A 25 10.27 -6.47 -11.97
CA GLY A 25 10.19 -5.33 -11.06
C GLY A 25 10.73 -4.06 -11.73
N ARG A 26 11.29 -3.16 -10.92
CA ARG A 26 11.99 -1.96 -11.41
C ARG A 26 13.51 -2.25 -11.34
N ASN A 27 14.20 -2.21 -12.48
CA ASN A 27 15.62 -2.54 -12.57
C ASN A 27 16.53 -1.36 -12.19
N ASP A 28 17.66 -1.64 -11.53
CA ASP A 28 18.66 -0.68 -11.01
C ASP A 28 19.47 0.09 -12.09
N ASN A 29 19.33 -0.26 -13.37
CA ASN A 29 19.89 0.51 -14.49
C ASN A 29 18.96 1.66 -14.95
N SER A 30 17.99 2.05 -14.13
CA SER A 30 17.09 3.15 -14.42
C SER A 30 17.85 4.47 -14.48
N HIS A 31 17.77 5.14 -15.63
CA HIS A 31 18.11 6.55 -15.77
C HIS A 31 17.47 7.33 -14.60
N ILE A 32 18.23 8.14 -13.87
CA ILE A 32 17.67 9.10 -12.91
C ILE A 32 16.84 10.05 -13.75
N TYR A 33 15.53 9.89 -13.69
CA TYR A 33 14.66 10.66 -14.53
C TYR A 33 14.45 12.05 -13.91
N PRO A 34 14.11 13.07 -14.72
CA PRO A 34 13.92 14.44 -14.23
C PRO A 34 12.99 14.58 -13.02
N TRP A 35 12.07 13.63 -12.78
CA TRP A 35 11.22 13.58 -11.60
C TRP A 35 11.89 13.16 -10.30
N GLU A 36 13.20 12.92 -10.28
CA GLU A 36 14.00 12.73 -9.06
C GLU A 36 14.65 14.05 -8.58
N ASP A 37 14.50 15.13 -9.36
CA ASP A 37 14.88 16.50 -8.98
C ASP A 37 13.81 17.14 -8.08
N PRO A 38 14.12 17.62 -6.85
CA PRO A 38 13.19 18.32 -5.98
C PRO A 38 12.47 19.53 -6.61
N GLY A 39 13.01 20.09 -7.70
CA GLY A 39 12.41 21.17 -8.50
C GLY A 39 11.46 20.70 -9.60
N PHE A 40 11.26 19.38 -9.78
CA PHE A 40 10.38 18.84 -10.81
C PHE A 40 8.92 19.04 -10.41
N GLU A 41 8.09 19.45 -11.38
CA GLU A 41 6.68 19.78 -11.16
C GLU A 41 5.90 18.64 -10.49
N VAL A 42 6.29 17.38 -10.71
CA VAL A 42 5.71 16.22 -10.02
C VAL A 42 5.72 16.40 -8.51
N TYR A 43 6.78 16.92 -7.88
CA TYR A 43 6.81 17.13 -6.43
C TYR A 43 5.95 18.30 -5.96
N HIS A 44 5.60 19.20 -6.87
CA HIS A 44 4.71 20.32 -6.61
C HIS A 44 3.26 19.96 -6.81
N VAL A 45 2.96 18.94 -7.62
CA VAL A 45 1.62 18.40 -7.80
C VAL A 45 1.35 17.14 -7.00
N THR A 46 2.36 16.50 -6.40
CA THR A 46 2.19 15.25 -5.62
C THR A 46 2.02 15.53 -4.13
N ASP A 47 0.98 14.97 -3.52
CA ASP A 47 0.74 15.14 -2.09
C ASP A 47 1.59 14.22 -1.21
N ARG A 48 1.43 14.37 0.12
CA ARG A 48 2.16 13.58 1.13
C ARG A 48 1.94 12.06 0.99
N TYR A 49 0.83 11.63 0.41
CA TYR A 49 0.49 10.22 0.23
C TYR A 49 0.96 9.68 -1.13
N GLY A 50 1.49 10.53 -2.00
CA GLY A 50 1.96 10.15 -3.33
C GLY A 50 0.90 10.31 -4.43
N PHE A 51 -0.25 10.96 -4.16
CA PHE A 51 -1.25 11.22 -5.20
C PHE A 51 -0.89 12.49 -5.98
N LEU A 52 -0.96 12.39 -7.31
CA LEU A 52 -0.81 13.51 -8.23
C LEU A 52 -2.09 14.34 -8.28
N HIS A 53 -1.96 15.66 -8.23
CA HIS A 53 -3.05 16.64 -8.35
C HIS A 53 -2.93 17.39 -9.69
N ASP A 54 -4.06 17.78 -10.28
CA ASP A 54 -4.06 18.54 -11.55
C ASP A 54 -3.43 19.94 -11.42
N HIS A 55 -3.32 20.43 -10.19
CA HIS A 55 -2.82 21.75 -9.86
C HIS A 55 -1.74 21.65 -8.79
N ARG A 56 -0.79 22.58 -8.88
CA ARG A 56 0.28 22.74 -7.89
C ARG A 56 -0.33 22.89 -6.49
N LEU A 57 0.13 22.07 -5.58
CA LEU A 57 -0.25 22.12 -4.18
C LEU A 57 0.25 23.42 -3.55
N PRO A 58 -0.49 23.97 -2.57
CA PRO A 58 -0.05 25.16 -1.85
C PRO A 58 1.32 24.95 -1.21
N GLU A 59 2.27 25.86 -1.44
CA GLU A 59 3.61 25.81 -0.80
C GLU A 59 3.53 25.89 0.73
N LYS A 60 2.48 26.54 1.23
CA LYS A 60 2.17 26.66 2.66
C LYS A 60 0.84 25.99 2.93
N LEU A 61 0.80 25.28 4.05
CA LEU A 61 -0.44 24.73 4.57
C LEU A 61 -1.44 25.85 4.78
N THR A 62 -2.66 25.60 4.35
CA THR A 62 -3.80 26.43 4.71
C THR A 62 -3.97 26.45 6.24
N ALA A 63 -4.67 27.47 6.75
CA ALA A 63 -5.01 27.53 8.18
C ALA A 63 -5.78 26.28 8.63
N HIS A 64 -6.61 25.71 7.75
CA HIS A 64 -7.31 24.46 8.00
C HIS A 64 -6.36 23.27 8.14
N GLU A 65 -5.44 23.06 7.19
CA GLU A 65 -4.48 21.95 7.26
C GLU A 65 -3.52 22.06 8.44
N THR A 66 -3.14 23.28 8.82
CA THR A 66 -2.33 23.55 10.01
C THR A 66 -3.08 23.10 11.26
N LYS A 67 -4.35 23.50 11.40
CA LYS A 67 -5.23 23.07 12.49
C LYS A 67 -5.44 21.56 12.51
N VAL A 68 -5.60 20.92 11.36
CA VAL A 68 -5.70 19.45 11.25
C VAL A 68 -4.41 18.78 11.74
N ARG A 69 -3.24 19.31 11.37
CA ARG A 69 -1.94 18.79 11.79
C ARG A 69 -1.74 18.92 13.31
N GLU A 70 -2.11 20.05 13.89
CA GLU A 70 -2.08 20.25 15.35
C GLU A 70 -2.98 19.24 16.07
N LEU A 71 -4.22 19.07 15.59
CA LEU A 71 -5.14 18.05 16.11
C LEU A 71 -4.59 16.63 15.96
N GLU A 72 -3.93 16.30 14.85
CA GLU A 72 -3.24 15.02 14.68
C GLU A 72 -2.12 14.84 15.72
N SER A 73 -1.32 15.87 15.99
CA SER A 73 -0.24 15.83 16.98
C SER A 73 -0.78 15.61 18.40
N GLU A 74 -1.84 16.31 18.78
CA GLU A 74 -2.50 16.08 20.07
C GLU A 74 -3.08 14.67 20.21
N ARG A 75 -3.64 14.13 19.12
CA ARG A 75 -4.16 12.76 19.08
C ARG A 75 -3.03 11.76 19.17
N LEU A 76 -1.92 11.98 18.45
CA LEU A 76 -0.73 11.12 18.46
C LEU A 76 -0.22 10.92 19.87
N ASN A 77 -0.07 11.99 20.65
CA ASN A 77 0.35 11.89 22.06
C ASN A 77 -0.56 11.00 22.92
N LYS A 78 -1.88 11.07 22.70
CA LYS A 78 -2.86 10.22 23.40
C LYS A 78 -2.77 8.77 22.94
N TRP A 79 -2.56 8.55 21.64
CA TRP A 79 -2.39 7.23 21.07
C TRP A 79 -1.09 6.55 21.51
N LEU A 80 0.03 7.27 21.56
CA LEU A 80 1.31 6.73 22.05
C LEU A 80 1.17 6.20 23.49
N LYS A 81 0.41 6.90 24.35
CA LYS A 81 0.09 6.41 25.71
C LYS A 81 -0.76 5.14 25.71
N MET A 82 -1.65 4.98 24.72
CA MET A 82 -2.47 3.79 24.56
C MET A 82 -1.65 2.62 24.00
N LEU A 83 -0.80 2.84 23.00
CA LEU A 83 0.08 1.84 22.41
C LEU A 83 1.07 1.24 23.43
N LYS A 84 1.59 2.08 24.34
CA LYS A 84 2.43 1.63 25.46
C LYS A 84 1.72 0.69 26.44
N ASN A 85 0.40 0.80 26.55
CA ASN A 85 -0.42 -0.03 27.45
C ASN A 85 -1.50 -0.75 26.65
N TRP A 86 -1.11 -1.35 25.54
CA TRP A 86 -2.06 -1.87 24.56
C TRP A 86 -2.99 -2.92 25.13
N ASP A 87 -2.48 -3.88 25.89
CA ASP A 87 -3.26 -4.99 26.45
C ASP A 87 -4.36 -4.51 27.40
N LYS A 88 -4.17 -3.36 28.06
CA LYS A 88 -5.19 -2.72 28.89
C LYS A 88 -6.36 -2.18 28.06
N TYR A 89 -6.11 -1.75 26.83
CA TYR A 89 -7.09 -1.06 25.98
C TYR A 89 -7.63 -1.91 24.84
N CYS A 90 -6.92 -2.97 24.46
CA CYS A 90 -7.34 -3.93 23.44
C CYS A 90 -8.71 -4.51 23.80
N GLY A 91 -9.61 -4.63 22.82
CA GLY A 91 -10.99 -5.08 23.02
C GLY A 91 -11.90 -4.12 23.81
N GLY A 92 -11.40 -2.99 24.32
CA GLY A 92 -12.17 -2.06 25.15
C GLY A 92 -12.87 -0.94 24.39
N GLU A 93 -13.96 -0.41 24.97
CA GLU A 93 -14.75 0.70 24.40
C GLU A 93 -13.94 1.98 24.16
N LYS A 94 -12.89 2.20 24.96
CA LYS A 94 -12.00 3.36 24.79
C LYS A 94 -11.20 3.28 23.48
N LEU A 95 -10.73 2.10 23.09
CA LEU A 95 -10.04 1.90 21.82
C LEU A 95 -11.00 2.14 20.65
N ARG A 96 -12.19 1.51 20.70
CA ARG A 96 -13.24 1.68 19.68
C ARG A 96 -13.59 3.16 19.43
N ARG A 97 -13.87 3.92 20.49
CA ARG A 97 -14.16 5.37 20.38
C ARG A 97 -13.00 6.18 19.81
N ARG A 98 -11.75 5.77 20.05
CA ARG A 98 -10.56 6.46 19.50
C ARG A 98 -10.37 6.14 18.02
N ILE A 99 -10.61 4.89 17.61
CA ILE A 99 -10.61 4.48 16.20
C ILE A 99 -11.66 5.28 15.42
N TYR A 100 -12.90 5.38 15.90
CA TYR A 100 -13.95 6.18 15.23
C TYR A 100 -13.62 7.67 15.12
N LYS A 101 -12.84 8.22 16.05
CA LYS A 101 -12.35 9.60 15.94
C LYS A 101 -11.24 9.75 14.89
N GLY A 102 -10.56 8.67 14.54
CA GLY A 102 -9.45 8.63 13.60
C GLY A 102 -8.12 8.26 14.26
N ILE A 103 -7.38 7.39 13.58
CA ILE A 103 -6.01 7.02 13.92
C ILE A 103 -5.05 8.00 13.23
N PRO A 104 -4.13 8.65 13.96
CA PRO A 104 -3.12 9.53 13.40
C PRO A 104 -2.29 8.82 12.33
N ASN A 105 -1.95 9.53 11.26
CA ASN A 105 -1.25 8.95 10.13
C ASN A 105 0.05 8.23 10.52
N ALA A 106 0.84 8.85 11.40
CA ALA A 106 2.17 8.38 11.81
C ALA A 106 2.19 6.98 12.46
N ILE A 107 1.08 6.53 13.03
CA ILE A 107 0.98 5.24 13.75
C ILE A 107 -0.09 4.32 13.14
N ARG A 108 -0.70 4.71 12.02
CA ARG A 108 -1.85 4.00 11.45
C ARG A 108 -1.49 2.56 11.08
N GLY A 109 -0.34 2.36 10.43
CA GLY A 109 0.14 1.03 10.06
C GLY A 109 0.32 0.12 11.28
N GLU A 110 0.90 0.63 12.37
CA GLU A 110 1.08 -0.14 13.60
C GLU A 110 -0.25 -0.51 14.25
N VAL A 111 -1.15 0.46 14.40
CA VAL A 111 -2.47 0.24 15.01
C VAL A 111 -3.28 -0.77 14.19
N TRP A 112 -3.29 -0.65 12.86
CA TRP A 112 -3.97 -1.61 11.98
C TRP A 112 -3.38 -3.02 12.12
N CYS A 113 -2.05 -3.14 12.15
CA CYS A 113 -1.41 -4.44 12.36
C CYS A 113 -1.82 -5.09 13.70
N ARG A 114 -1.96 -4.30 14.77
CA ARG A 114 -2.39 -4.80 16.08
C ARG A 114 -3.87 -5.18 16.12
N VAL A 115 -4.75 -4.34 15.56
CA VAL A 115 -6.20 -4.58 15.56
C VAL A 115 -6.58 -5.78 14.70
N LEU A 116 -5.86 -6.00 13.60
CA LEU A 116 -6.07 -7.12 12.69
C LEU A 116 -5.19 -8.34 13.02
N GLU A 117 -4.48 -8.31 14.17
CA GLU A 117 -3.64 -9.40 14.66
C GLU A 117 -2.63 -9.91 13.60
N VAL A 118 -2.14 -9.00 12.74
CA VAL A 118 -1.32 -9.33 11.58
C VAL A 118 -0.03 -10.04 12.00
N THR A 119 0.58 -9.63 13.11
CA THR A 119 1.80 -10.26 13.62
C THR A 119 1.57 -11.71 14.03
N GLN A 120 0.45 -11.99 14.71
CA GLN A 120 0.08 -13.34 15.11
C GLN A 120 -0.18 -14.22 13.89
N ILE A 121 -1.02 -13.75 12.95
CA ILE A 121 -1.33 -14.48 11.71
C ILE A 121 -0.06 -14.78 10.92
N LYS A 122 0.88 -13.83 10.83
CA LYS A 122 2.16 -14.04 10.14
C LYS A 122 3.05 -15.09 10.80
N GLN A 123 3.01 -15.20 12.12
CA GLN A 123 3.76 -16.23 12.87
C GLN A 123 3.09 -17.60 12.71
N GLU A 124 1.77 -17.68 12.86
CA GLU A 124 1.01 -18.92 12.72
C GLU A 124 1.02 -19.47 11.28
N GLN A 125 1.11 -18.58 10.28
CA GLN A 125 1.10 -18.91 8.86
C GLN A 125 2.44 -18.52 8.19
N GLU A 126 3.55 -18.79 8.87
CA GLU A 126 4.88 -18.46 8.35
C GLU A 126 5.09 -19.09 6.96
N GLY A 127 5.62 -18.29 6.02
CA GLY A 127 5.85 -18.72 4.63
C GLY A 127 4.59 -18.83 3.75
N LYS A 128 3.38 -18.82 4.33
CA LYS A 128 2.13 -19.04 3.59
C LYS A 128 1.88 -18.02 2.49
N TYR A 129 2.21 -16.76 2.74
CA TYR A 129 2.13 -15.70 1.74
C TYR A 129 3.00 -16.01 0.51
N ARG A 130 4.24 -16.48 0.72
CA ARG A 130 5.16 -16.82 -0.38
C ARG A 130 4.61 -18.00 -1.18
N GLU A 131 4.17 -19.06 -0.50
CA GLU A 131 3.53 -20.22 -1.13
C GLU A 131 2.33 -19.80 -2.00
N MET A 132 1.43 -18.97 -1.46
CA MET A 132 0.24 -18.51 -2.16
C MET A 132 0.58 -17.60 -3.34
N ARG A 133 1.60 -16.73 -3.19
CA ARG A 133 2.10 -15.89 -4.28
C ARG A 133 2.63 -16.73 -5.43
N GLU A 134 3.44 -17.76 -5.17
CA GLU A 134 3.95 -18.63 -6.24
C GLU A 134 2.81 -19.41 -6.93
N LYS A 135 1.85 -19.93 -6.16
CA LYS A 135 0.65 -20.56 -6.73
C LYS A 135 -0.18 -19.60 -7.59
N ALA A 136 -0.33 -18.35 -7.15
CA ALA A 136 -1.09 -17.34 -7.88
C ALA A 136 -0.43 -17.00 -9.23
N LYS A 137 0.89 -16.91 -9.30
CA LYS A 137 1.61 -16.71 -10.56
C LYS A 137 1.33 -17.81 -11.57
N LEU A 138 1.34 -19.06 -11.10
CA LEU A 138 1.15 -20.23 -11.96
C LEU A 138 -0.32 -20.42 -12.38
N PHE A 139 -1.26 -20.20 -11.46
CA PHE A 139 -2.63 -20.74 -11.62
C PHE A 139 -3.76 -19.72 -11.41
N SER A 140 -3.50 -18.47 -11.05
CA SER A 140 -4.58 -17.52 -10.70
C SER A 140 -5.49 -17.18 -11.89
N PRO A 141 -6.80 -17.47 -11.87
CA PRO A 141 -7.68 -17.11 -12.99
C PRO A 141 -7.81 -15.59 -13.18
N ASP A 142 -7.51 -14.80 -12.14
CA ASP A 142 -7.78 -13.36 -12.09
C ASP A 142 -6.61 -12.48 -12.54
N ILE A 143 -5.47 -13.07 -12.92
CA ILE A 143 -4.23 -12.31 -13.16
C ILE A 143 -4.38 -11.21 -14.22
N ARG A 144 -5.17 -11.49 -15.27
CA ARG A 144 -5.45 -10.54 -16.34
C ARG A 144 -6.30 -9.38 -15.84
N GLN A 145 -7.32 -9.66 -15.03
CA GLN A 145 -8.19 -8.62 -14.48
C GLN A 145 -7.42 -7.73 -13.49
N ILE A 146 -6.56 -8.33 -12.67
CA ILE A 146 -5.68 -7.58 -11.76
C ILE A 146 -4.74 -6.65 -12.55
N ASP A 147 -4.11 -7.12 -13.64
CA ASP A 147 -3.26 -6.27 -14.47
C ASP A 147 -4.05 -5.12 -15.11
N LEU A 148 -5.27 -5.37 -15.60
CA LEU A 148 -6.13 -4.33 -16.15
C LEU A 148 -6.50 -3.27 -15.09
N ASP A 149 -6.86 -3.69 -13.88
CA ASP A 149 -7.28 -2.77 -12.80
C ASP A 149 -6.12 -2.00 -12.18
N VAL A 150 -4.90 -2.56 -12.16
CA VAL A 150 -3.69 -1.84 -11.71
C VAL A 150 -3.32 -0.70 -12.66
N ASN A 151 -3.62 -0.84 -13.95
CA ASN A 151 -3.32 0.17 -14.98
C ASN A 151 -4.50 1.12 -15.25
N ARG A 152 -5.49 1.16 -14.36
CA ARG A 152 -6.68 2.01 -14.47
C ARG A 152 -6.44 3.41 -13.93
#